data_AF-A0A743PG40-F1
#
_entry.id   AF-A0A743PG40-F1
#
_cell.length_a   1.000
_cell.length_b   1.000
_cell.length_c   1.000
_cell.angle_alpha   90.00
_cell.angle_beta   90.00
_cell.angle_gamma   90.00
#
_symmetry.space_group_name_H-M   'P 1'
#
loop_
_entity.id
_entity.type
_entity.pdbx_description
1 polymer ?
#
loop_
_entity_poly.entity_id
_entity_poly.type
_entity_poly.pdbx_seq_one_letter_code
_entity_poly.pdbx_strand_id
1 'polypeptide(L)'
;YFGVTVTVPYTDVWTHKPVQFYPGKHPCEKPADMLRQIINASSRPGDLVADFFMGSGSTIKAALSLGRRAIGVELEEDRFNQTVNEIEGLQKSTSKQ
;
A
#
# COMPACT_ATOMS: atom_id res chain seq x y z
N TYR A 1 7.00 11.79 -12.55
CA TYR A 1 6.99 10.77 -13.61
C TYR A 1 8.25 9.94 -13.43
N PHE A 2 8.13 8.63 -13.19
CA PHE A 2 9.31 7.74 -13.14
C PHE A 2 9.68 7.41 -14.58
N GLY A 3 10.58 8.20 -15.15
CA GLY A 3 11.07 8.02 -16.51
C GLY A 3 12.54 7.67 -16.48
N VAL A 4 12.88 6.41 -16.75
CA VAL A 4 14.27 6.03 -17.01
C VAL A 4 14.63 6.57 -18.38
N THR A 5 15.58 7.50 -18.42
CA THR A 5 16.18 7.99 -19.67
C THR A 5 17.64 7.56 -19.72
N VAL A 6 18.24 7.58 -20.91
CA VAL A 6 19.68 7.30 -21.06
C VAL A 6 20.53 8.24 -20.18
N THR A 7 20.03 9.45 -19.92
CA THR A 7 20.65 10.47 -19.06
C THR A 7 20.35 10.33 -17.57
N VAL A 8 19.28 9.64 -17.19
CA VAL A 8 18.89 9.40 -15.80
C VAL A 8 18.59 7.90 -15.65
N PRO A 9 19.63 7.06 -15.58
CA PRO A 9 19.45 5.60 -15.50
C PRO A 9 18.81 5.16 -14.18
N TYR A 10 18.92 5.98 -13.13
CA TYR A 10 18.25 5.80 -11.83
C TYR A 10 17.94 7.17 -11.22
N THR A 11 16.89 7.24 -10.39
CA THR A 11 16.55 8.43 -9.60
C THR A 11 16.07 8.05 -8.21
N ASP A 12 16.46 8.83 -7.22
CA ASP A 12 16.06 8.76 -5.83
C ASP A 12 14.96 9.79 -5.47
N VAL A 13 14.57 10.64 -6.42
CA VAL A 13 13.51 11.65 -6.24
C VAL A 13 12.21 11.17 -6.89
N TRP A 14 11.23 10.79 -6.06
CA TRP A 14 9.98 10.20 -6.53
C TRP A 14 8.80 11.16 -6.28
N THR A 15 8.07 11.50 -7.35
CA THR A 15 6.94 12.44 -7.27
C THR A 15 5.61 11.71 -7.26
N HIS A 16 4.89 11.77 -6.13
CA HIS A 16 3.54 11.24 -5.98
C HIS A 16 2.61 12.31 -5.40
N LYS A 17 1.34 12.31 -5.83
CA LYS A 17 0.33 13.18 -5.24
C LYS A 17 -0.01 12.69 -3.83
N PRO A 18 -0.17 13.58 -2.84
CA PRO A 18 -0.73 13.20 -1.54
C PRO A 18 -2.13 12.63 -1.68
N VAL A 19 -2.53 11.81 -0.71
CA VAL A 19 -3.89 11.27 -0.64
C VAL A 19 -4.85 12.43 -0.39
N GLN A 20 -5.85 12.62 -1.24
CA GLN A 20 -6.87 13.67 -1.07
C GLN A 20 -7.78 13.33 0.13
N PHE A 21 -8.46 14.33 0.69
CA PHE A 21 -9.38 14.11 1.80
C PHE A 21 -10.61 13.31 1.37
N TYR A 22 -11.11 12.44 2.25
CA TYR A 22 -12.41 11.79 2.15
C TYR A 22 -12.93 11.42 3.55
N PRO A 23 -14.25 11.21 3.75
CA PRO A 23 -14.80 10.84 5.06
C PRO A 23 -14.20 9.54 5.59
N GLY A 24 -13.71 9.55 6.84
CA GLY A 24 -13.06 8.37 7.44
C GLY A 24 -11.59 8.17 7.06
N LYS A 25 -10.99 9.12 6.32
CA LYS A 25 -9.56 9.08 5.95
C LYS A 25 -8.66 9.03 7.18
N HIS A 26 -7.65 8.18 7.12
CA HIS A 26 -6.57 8.17 8.09
C HIS A 26 -5.66 9.42 7.93
N PRO A 27 -5.31 10.13 9.02
CA PRO A 27 -4.56 11.39 8.95
C PRO A 27 -3.25 11.29 8.15
N CYS A 28 -2.53 10.19 8.31
CA CYS A 28 -1.22 9.95 7.72
C CYS A 28 -1.24 8.85 6.64
N GLU A 29 -2.33 8.75 5.86
CA GLU A 29 -2.40 7.76 4.78
C GLU A 29 -1.37 8.00 3.68
N LYS A 30 -0.63 6.95 3.33
CA LYS A 30 0.40 7.00 2.28
C LYS A 30 -0.23 6.75 0.89
N PRO A 31 0.22 7.45 -0.17
CA PRO A 31 -0.29 7.23 -1.52
C PRO A 31 -0.09 5.80 -2.02
N ALA A 32 -1.15 5.18 -2.53
CA ALA A 32 -1.11 3.79 -3.03
C ALA A 32 -0.13 3.60 -4.19
N ASP A 33 -0.04 4.57 -5.11
CA ASP A 33 0.89 4.50 -6.26
C ASP A 33 2.35 4.43 -5.82
N MET A 34 2.71 5.21 -4.80
CA MET A 34 4.04 5.21 -4.21
C MET A 34 4.36 3.84 -3.60
N LEU A 35 3.44 3.28 -2.81
CA LEU A 35 3.63 1.98 -2.17
C LEU A 35 3.73 0.85 -3.20
N ARG A 36 2.91 0.88 -4.26
CA ARG A 36 3.00 -0.12 -5.34
C ARG A 36 4.35 -0.07 -6.04
N GLN A 37 4.90 1.13 -6.26
CA GLN A 37 6.22 1.29 -6.86
C GLN A 37 7.32 0.76 -5.93
N ILE A 38 7.28 1.06 -4.64
CA ILE A 38 8.22 0.54 -3.63
C ILE A 38 8.17 -1.00 -3.60
N ILE A 39 6.98 -1.58 -3.52
CA ILE A 39 6.81 -3.04 -3.42
C ILE A 39 7.28 -3.74 -4.69
N ASN A 40 6.97 -3.20 -5.88
CA ASN A 40 7.44 -3.79 -7.14
C ASN A 40 8.95 -3.70 -7.31
N ALA A 41 9.59 -2.63 -6.84
CA ALA A 41 11.04 -2.47 -6.90
C ALA A 41 11.77 -3.43 -5.94
N SER A 42 11.15 -3.81 -4.83
CA SER A 42 11.81 -4.51 -3.71
C SER A 42 11.34 -5.95 -3.47
N SER A 43 10.38 -6.48 -4.24
CA SER A 43 9.81 -7.82 -4.03
C SER A 43 9.26 -8.42 -5.34
N ARG A 44 9.00 -9.72 -5.34
CA ARG A 44 8.34 -10.46 -6.43
C ARG A 44 6.93 -10.91 -6.01
N PRO A 45 6.03 -11.21 -6.97
CA PRO A 45 4.76 -11.86 -6.64
C PRO A 45 4.97 -13.13 -5.80
N GLY A 46 4.12 -13.35 -4.79
CA GLY A 46 4.24 -14.43 -3.82
C GLY A 46 5.11 -14.13 -2.59
N ASP A 47 6.00 -13.13 -2.67
CA ASP A 47 6.82 -12.71 -1.52
C ASP A 47 5.94 -12.16 -0.40
N LEU A 48 6.50 -12.14 0.81
CA LEU A 48 5.85 -11.61 2.01
C LEU A 48 6.29 -10.15 2.26
N VAL A 49 5.32 -9.25 2.36
CA VAL A 49 5.52 -7.85 2.78
C VAL A 49 5.03 -7.69 4.22
N ALA A 50 5.85 -7.14 5.10
CA ALA A 50 5.46 -6.85 6.48
C ALA A 50 5.46 -5.33 6.73
N ASP A 51 4.41 -4.83 7.39
CA ASP A 51 4.32 -3.45 7.86
C ASP A 51 3.94 -3.44 9.34
N PHE A 52 4.86 -3.01 10.21
CA PHE A 52 4.65 -3.01 11.66
C PHE A 52 3.94 -1.76 12.20
N PHE A 53 3.62 -0.81 11.31
CA PHE A 53 2.90 0.42 11.62
C PHE A 53 1.83 0.65 10.56
N MET A 54 0.98 -0.35 10.35
CA MET A 54 0.16 -0.45 9.14
C MET A 54 -0.85 0.70 9.01
N GLY A 55 -1.27 1.35 10.10
CA GLY A 55 -2.17 2.50 10.06
C GLY A 55 -3.43 2.19 9.27
N SER A 56 -3.67 2.88 8.15
CA SER A 56 -4.79 2.64 7.23
C SER A 56 -4.69 1.36 6.38
N GLY A 57 -3.65 0.57 6.58
CA GLY A 57 -3.37 -0.65 5.82
C GLY A 57 -2.95 -0.39 4.38
N SER A 58 -2.58 0.84 4.01
CA SER A 58 -2.21 1.21 2.63
C SER A 58 -1.12 0.30 2.04
N THR A 59 -0.10 -0.06 2.82
CA THR A 59 0.97 -1.01 2.42
C THR A 59 0.41 -2.41 2.15
N ILE A 60 -0.47 -2.89 3.04
CA ILE A 60 -1.08 -4.23 2.96
C ILE A 60 -1.98 -4.32 1.73
N LYS A 61 -2.85 -3.32 1.52
CA LYS A 61 -3.73 -3.21 0.35
C LYS A 61 -2.91 -3.21 -0.95
N ALA A 62 -1.83 -2.43 -1.00
CA ALA A 62 -0.93 -2.37 -2.15
C ALA A 62 -0.25 -3.72 -2.41
N ALA A 63 0.30 -4.37 -1.37
CA ALA A 63 0.95 -5.68 -1.47
C ALA A 63 0.00 -6.74 -2.03
N LEU A 64 -1.21 -6.84 -1.48
CA LEU A 64 -2.23 -7.79 -1.94
C LEU A 64 -2.61 -7.54 -3.41
N SER A 65 -2.82 -6.28 -3.81
CA SER A 65 -3.15 -5.93 -5.21
C SER A 65 -2.05 -6.30 -6.22
N LEU A 66 -0.80 -6.39 -5.74
CA LEU A 66 0.36 -6.79 -6.52
C LEU A 66 0.64 -8.30 -6.44
N GLY A 67 -0.23 -9.08 -5.80
CA GLY A 67 -0.05 -10.53 -5.65
C GLY A 67 1.03 -10.92 -4.66
N ARG A 68 1.33 -10.08 -3.66
CA ARG A 68 2.19 -10.43 -2.52
C ARG A 68 1.34 -10.90 -1.36
N ARG A 69 1.93 -11.72 -0.49
CA ARG A 69 1.39 -11.98 0.85
C ARG A 69 1.73 -10.80 1.76
N ALA A 70 0.94 -10.57 2.79
CA ALA A 70 1.14 -9.43 3.66
C ALA A 70 0.89 -9.73 5.14
N ILE A 71 1.67 -9.11 6.02
CA ILE A 71 1.45 -9.06 7.47
C ILE A 71 1.43 -7.59 7.89
N GLY A 72 0.40 -7.20 8.63
CA GLY A 72 0.26 -5.87 9.20
C GLY A 72 0.18 -5.93 10.72
N VAL A 73 0.85 -5.00 11.40
CA VAL A 73 0.71 -4.77 12.84
C VAL A 73 0.27 -3.33 13.05
N GLU A 74 -0.73 -3.16 13.91
CA GLU A 74 -1.19 -1.86 14.40
C GLU A 74 -1.38 -1.99 15.91
N LEU A 75 -0.97 -0.95 16.64
CA LEU A 75 -1.01 -0.94 18.09
C LEU A 75 -2.39 -0.54 18.61
N GLU A 76 -3.04 0.41 17.92
CA GLU A 76 -4.34 0.94 18.33
C GLU A 76 -5.47 0.01 17.85
N GLU A 77 -6.25 -0.52 18.78
CA GLU A 77 -7.22 -1.58 18.52
C GLU A 77 -8.35 -1.14 17.59
N ASP A 78 -8.90 0.07 17.77
CA ASP A 78 -9.97 0.58 16.92
C ASP A 78 -9.47 0.77 15.48
N ARG A 79 -8.25 1.29 15.31
CA ARG A 79 -7.57 1.42 14.02
C ARG A 79 -7.30 0.07 13.37
N PHE A 80 -6.82 -0.88 14.15
CA PHE A 80 -6.56 -2.25 13.68
C PHE A 80 -7.86 -2.85 13.13
N ASN A 81 -8.93 -2.82 13.92
CA ASN A 81 -10.23 -3.38 13.56
C ASN A 81 -10.84 -2.68 12.33
N GLN A 82 -10.77 -1.35 12.26
CA GLN A 82 -11.21 -0.60 11.08
C GLN A 82 -10.47 -1.07 9.81
N THR A 83 -9.15 -1.19 9.90
CA THR A 83 -8.29 -1.54 8.75
C THR A 83 -8.52 -2.97 8.28
N VAL A 84 -8.68 -3.92 9.21
CA VAL A 84 -9.01 -5.31 8.89
C VAL A 84 -10.35 -5.38 8.13
N ASN A 85 -11.39 -4.70 8.63
CA ASN A 85 -12.69 -4.67 7.97
C ASN A 85 -12.61 -4.11 6.53
N GLU A 86 -11.83 -3.06 6.31
CA GLU A 86 -11.60 -2.48 4.98
C GLU A 86 -10.88 -3.46 4.03
N ILE A 87 -9.86 -4.18 4.53
CA ILE A 87 -9.11 -5.15 3.73
C ILE A 87 -9.98 -6.36 3.38
N GLU A 88 -10.77 -6.88 4.33
CA GLU A 88 -11.70 -7.98 4.06
C GLU A 88 -12.76 -7.60 3.03
N GLY A 89 -13.27 -6.36 3.09
CA GLY A 89 -14.21 -5.82 2.12
C GLY A 89 -13.64 -5.85 0.69
N LEU A 90 -12.35 -5.50 0.54
CA LEU A 90 -11.63 -5.54 -0.74
C LEU A 90 -11.42 -6.96 -1.27
N GLN A 91 -11.13 -7.94 -0.40
CA GLN A 91 -10.98 -9.33 -0.84
C GLN A 91 -12.32 -9.91 -1.31
N LYS A 92 -13.41 -9.64 -0.58
CA LYS A 92 -14.76 -10.12 -0.95
C LYS A 92 -15.24 -9.57 -2.30
N SER A 93 -14.86 -8.34 -2.68
CA SER A 93 -15.20 -7.78 -3.99
C SER A 93 -14.37 -8.39 -5.13
N THR A 94 -13.10 -8.74 -4.86
CA THR A 94 -12.20 -9.34 -5.84
C THR A 94 -12.59 -10.79 -6.18
N SER A 95 -13.13 -11.54 -5.22
CA SER A 95 -13.57 -12.94 -5.42
C SER A 95 -14.94 -13.10 -6.10
N LYS A 96 -15.68 -12.01 -6.30
CA LYS A 96 -17.01 -12.00 -6.95
C LYS A 96 -16.97 -11.60 -8.44
N GLN A 97 -15.77 -11.38 -9.00
CA GLN A 97 -15.54 -11.12 -10.42
C GLN A 97 -14.93 -12.33 -11.11
#